data_AF-A0A925MBC2-F1
#
_entry.id   AF-A0A925MBC2-F1
#
_cell.length_a   1.000
_cell.length_b   1.000
_cell.length_c   1.000
_cell.angle_alpha   90.00
_cell.angle_beta   90.00
_cell.angle_gamma   90.00
#
_symmetry.space_group_name_H-M   'P 1'
#
loop_
_entity.id
_entity.type
_entity.pdbx_description
1 polymer ?
#
loop_
_entity_poly.entity_id
_entity_poly.type
_entity_poly.pdbx_seq_one_letter_code
_entity_poly.pdbx_strand_id
1 'polypeptide(L)'
;MSVFVLWEDRAISPIAKFGPHAFLTACVAQRLGQDRHALRRSERLDGKSCAGNANVLRELQRPPLWDTGVHVVAVLDTDKVHHRVPSITARSAVAEHELARWADEVTAAIRSGAPSDARTRLDVCFLDRNLETLIALAGRGHPQLKQALGKDLLARDKLLYRAAADDALPAQICAAMPSWDHLVATAALHLARHREPAS
;
A
#
# COMPACT_ATOMS: atom_id res chain seq x y z
N MET A 1 3.19 5.53 17.87
CA MET A 1 2.76 4.43 16.97
C MET A 1 3.19 4.76 15.54
N SER A 2 3.77 3.79 14.86
CA SER A 2 4.16 3.83 13.46
C SER A 2 3.34 2.81 12.66
N VAL A 3 3.17 3.10 11.37
CA VAL A 3 2.54 2.24 10.38
C VAL A 3 3.62 1.69 9.47
N PHE A 4 3.63 0.37 9.26
CA PHE A 4 4.55 -0.30 8.37
C PHE A 4 3.80 -0.93 7.20
N VAL A 5 4.15 -0.54 5.99
CA VAL A 5 3.44 -0.95 4.77
C VAL A 5 4.21 -2.06 4.06
N LEU A 6 3.62 -3.24 3.96
CA LEU A 6 4.14 -4.33 3.15
C LEU A 6 3.53 -4.25 1.75
N TRP A 7 4.34 -3.91 0.76
CA TRP A 7 3.92 -3.84 -0.64
C TRP A 7 4.15 -5.18 -1.31
N GLU A 8 3.12 -5.74 -1.95
CA GLU A 8 3.28 -6.88 -2.86
C GLU A 8 4.30 -6.57 -3.96
N ASP A 9 4.25 -5.36 -4.52
CA ASP A 9 5.04 -4.99 -5.68
C ASP A 9 6.56 -4.88 -5.41
N ARG A 10 7.34 -4.84 -6.49
CA ARG A 10 8.80 -4.77 -6.48
C ARG A 10 9.33 -3.33 -6.59
N ALA A 11 10.24 -2.97 -5.68
CA ALA A 11 11.09 -1.79 -5.78
C ALA A 11 12.45 -2.10 -6.43
N ILE A 12 13.02 -1.14 -7.17
CA ILE A 12 14.44 -1.15 -7.59
C ILE A 12 15.34 -0.54 -6.50
N SER A 13 14.83 0.48 -5.83
CA SER A 13 15.57 1.26 -4.84
C SER A 13 15.06 0.98 -3.42
N PRO A 14 15.75 1.43 -2.36
CA PRO A 14 15.24 1.36 -1.00
C PRO A 14 13.80 1.90 -0.90
N ILE A 15 13.03 1.49 0.10
CA ILE A 15 11.62 1.92 0.24
C ILE A 15 11.45 3.44 0.23
N ALA A 16 12.41 4.17 0.80
CA ALA A 16 12.45 5.63 0.80
C ALA A 16 12.57 6.25 -0.61
N LYS A 17 12.84 5.44 -1.63
CA LYS A 17 12.94 5.73 -3.08
C LYS A 17 11.90 4.93 -3.91
N PHE A 18 10.96 4.26 -3.27
CA PHE A 18 9.89 3.53 -3.94
C PHE A 18 8.71 4.47 -4.20
N GLY A 19 8.40 4.71 -5.48
CA GLY A 19 7.44 5.72 -5.91
C GLY A 19 6.05 5.58 -5.28
N PRO A 20 5.44 4.37 -5.26
CA PRO A 20 4.15 4.15 -4.62
C PRO A 20 4.13 4.53 -3.14
N HIS A 21 5.20 4.20 -2.40
CA HIS A 21 5.27 4.55 -0.99
C HIS A 21 5.44 6.05 -0.77
N ALA A 22 6.28 6.73 -1.57
CA ALA A 22 6.39 8.18 -1.49
C ALA A 22 5.08 8.91 -1.83
N PHE A 23 4.35 8.40 -2.82
CA PHE A 23 3.03 8.93 -3.16
C PHE A 23 2.02 8.69 -2.03
N LEU A 24 2.02 7.49 -1.42
CA LEU A 24 1.22 7.21 -0.23
C LEU A 24 1.54 8.18 0.91
N THR A 25 2.82 8.45 1.19
CA THR A 25 3.22 9.41 2.23
C THR A 25 2.67 10.81 1.96
N ALA A 26 2.68 11.26 0.70
CA ALA A 26 2.10 12.56 0.33
C ALA A 26 0.58 12.60 0.54
N CYS A 27 -0.15 11.56 0.09
CA CYS A 27 -1.60 11.44 0.32
C CYS A 27 -1.93 11.44 1.82
N VAL A 28 -1.20 10.68 2.63
CA VAL A 28 -1.43 10.57 4.08
C VAL A 28 -1.11 11.90 4.77
N ALA A 29 0.00 12.56 4.41
CA ALA A 29 0.36 13.86 4.96
C ALA A 29 -0.73 14.90 4.66
N GLN A 30 -1.23 14.95 3.42
CA GLN A 30 -2.32 15.83 3.03
C GLN A 30 -3.59 15.56 3.83
N ARG A 31 -4.00 14.28 3.96
CA ARG A 31 -5.18 13.88 4.75
C ARG A 31 -5.05 14.24 6.23
N LEU A 32 -3.84 14.20 6.80
CA LEU A 32 -3.58 14.54 8.21
C LEU A 32 -3.28 16.03 8.46
N GLY A 33 -3.25 16.86 7.41
CA GLY A 33 -2.82 18.26 7.50
C GLY A 33 -1.39 18.41 8.00
N GLN A 34 -0.48 17.54 7.57
CA GLN A 34 0.92 17.50 7.99
C GLN A 34 1.86 17.87 6.84
N ASP A 35 3.04 18.40 7.17
CA ASP A 35 4.12 18.53 6.20
C ASP A 35 4.62 17.15 5.76
N ARG A 36 4.61 16.91 4.44
CA ARG A 36 5.00 15.62 3.86
C ARG A 36 6.46 15.27 4.13
N HIS A 37 7.35 16.27 4.17
CA HIS A 37 8.77 16.02 4.42
C HIS A 37 9.04 15.70 5.89
N ALA A 38 8.30 16.31 6.81
CA ALA A 38 8.31 15.97 8.22
C ALA A 38 7.77 14.55 8.45
N LEU A 39 6.64 14.18 7.84
CA LEU A 39 6.10 12.82 7.97
C LEU A 39 7.09 11.78 7.43
N ARG A 40 7.66 12.01 6.23
CA ARG A 40 8.65 11.13 5.62
C ARG A 40 9.92 10.95 6.47
N ARG A 41 10.40 12.03 7.12
CA ARG A 41 11.59 11.99 7.99
C ARG A 41 11.31 11.37 9.36
N SER A 42 10.06 11.35 9.80
CA SER A 42 9.69 10.88 11.13
C SER A 42 9.70 9.35 11.28
N GLU A 43 9.83 8.60 10.17
CA GLU A 43 9.76 7.13 10.12
C GLU A 43 8.44 6.56 10.68
N ARG A 44 7.45 7.42 10.95
CA ARG A 44 6.13 6.99 11.44
C ARG A 44 5.35 6.22 10.39
N LEU A 45 5.64 6.45 9.11
CA LEU A 45 5.11 5.69 7.99
C LEU A 45 6.32 5.16 7.22
N ASP A 46 6.58 3.86 7.36
CA ASP A 46 7.67 3.16 6.69
C ASP A 46 7.10 1.95 5.93
N GLY A 47 7.94 1.19 5.23
CA GLY A 47 7.48 -0.01 4.58
C GLY A 47 8.56 -0.85 3.91
N LYS A 48 8.10 -1.87 3.19
CA LYS A 48 8.97 -2.80 2.47
C LYS A 48 8.26 -3.32 1.22
N SER A 49 8.99 -3.34 0.10
CA SER A 49 8.55 -4.05 -1.10
C SER A 49 8.90 -5.53 -0.97
N CYS A 50 7.93 -6.40 -1.21
CA CYS A 50 8.06 -7.83 -1.03
C CYS A 50 8.26 -8.57 -2.36
N ALA A 51 7.97 -7.97 -3.52
CA ALA A 51 8.07 -8.64 -4.82
C ALA A 51 7.31 -9.99 -4.86
N GLY A 52 6.04 -9.96 -4.45
CA GLY A 52 5.10 -11.06 -4.52
C GLY A 52 4.37 -11.36 -3.21
N ASN A 53 3.14 -11.88 -3.32
CA ASN A 53 2.30 -12.27 -2.18
C ASN A 53 2.95 -13.28 -1.22
N ALA A 54 3.71 -14.24 -1.76
CA ALA A 54 4.42 -15.23 -0.94
C ALA A 54 5.46 -14.57 -0.01
N ASN A 55 6.10 -13.50 -0.48
CA ASN A 55 7.06 -12.76 0.31
C ASN A 55 6.35 -11.87 1.34
N VAL A 56 5.17 -11.30 1.01
CA VAL A 56 4.33 -10.62 2.01
C VAL A 56 3.99 -11.58 3.16
N LEU A 57 3.48 -12.77 2.85
CA LEU A 57 3.18 -13.82 3.84
C LEU A 57 4.41 -14.19 4.68
N ARG A 58 5.57 -14.35 4.04
CA ARG A 58 6.82 -14.65 4.74
C ARG A 58 7.24 -13.51 5.68
N GLU A 59 7.07 -12.25 5.28
CA GLU A 59 7.38 -11.10 6.14
C GLU A 59 6.41 -11.01 7.33
N LEU A 60 5.13 -11.34 7.14
CA LEU A 60 4.16 -11.39 8.24
C LEU A 60 4.52 -12.42 9.33
N GLN A 61 5.32 -13.43 9.00
CA GLN A 61 5.79 -14.44 9.96
C GLN A 61 7.08 -14.03 10.70
N ARG A 62 7.71 -12.90 10.33
CA ARG A 62 9.00 -12.49 10.91
C ARG A 62 8.79 -11.76 12.24
N PRO A 63 9.31 -12.27 13.38
CA PRO A 63 9.12 -11.65 14.69
C PRO A 63 9.51 -10.17 14.78
N PRO A 64 10.64 -9.71 14.19
CA PRO A 64 11.04 -8.31 14.29
C PRO A 64 10.01 -7.29 13.78
N LEU A 65 9.09 -7.70 12.91
CA LEU A 65 8.02 -6.84 12.41
C LEU A 65 7.03 -6.44 13.52
N TRP A 66 6.77 -7.35 14.47
CA TRP A 66 5.68 -7.23 15.44
C TRP A 66 6.14 -6.73 16.81
N ASP A 67 7.43 -6.83 17.11
CA ASP A 67 8.06 -6.50 18.40
C ASP A 67 7.90 -5.02 18.80
N THR A 68 7.66 -4.12 17.85
CA THR A 68 7.69 -2.66 18.05
C THR A 68 6.31 -2.03 18.27
N GLY A 69 5.25 -2.84 18.42
CA GLY A 69 3.89 -2.31 18.56
C GLY A 69 3.36 -1.62 17.28
N VAL A 70 4.06 -1.76 16.16
CA VAL A 70 3.69 -1.24 14.85
C VAL A 70 2.34 -1.79 14.38
N HIS A 71 1.60 -0.95 13.64
CA HIS A 71 0.45 -1.39 12.85
C HIS A 71 0.91 -1.70 11.43
N VAL A 72 0.54 -2.88 10.92
CA VAL A 72 0.97 -3.35 9.59
C VAL A 72 -0.17 -3.20 8.60
N VAL A 73 0.13 -2.67 7.42
CA VAL A 73 -0.79 -2.62 6.29
C VAL A 73 -0.18 -3.42 5.13
N ALA A 74 -0.80 -4.55 4.79
CA ALA A 74 -0.41 -5.35 3.63
C ALA A 74 -1.16 -4.86 2.38
N VAL A 75 -0.44 -4.40 1.37
CA VAL A 75 -0.99 -3.88 0.11
C VAL A 75 -0.81 -4.92 -0.99
N LEU A 76 -1.92 -5.40 -1.54
CA LEU A 76 -1.97 -6.47 -2.52
C LEU A 76 -2.57 -5.98 -3.85
N ASP A 77 -1.92 -6.31 -4.96
CA ASP A 77 -2.51 -6.15 -6.29
C ASP A 77 -3.55 -7.24 -6.53
N THR A 78 -4.81 -6.84 -6.76
CA THR A 78 -5.95 -7.77 -6.85
C THR A 78 -5.81 -8.82 -7.95
N ASP A 79 -5.24 -8.45 -9.10
CA ASP A 79 -5.01 -9.33 -10.25
C ASP A 79 -3.84 -10.30 -10.05
N LYS A 80 -2.92 -9.98 -9.14
CA LYS A 80 -1.76 -10.82 -8.80
C LYS A 80 -2.02 -11.75 -7.64
N VAL A 81 -3.18 -11.74 -7.01
CA VAL A 81 -3.54 -12.76 -6.00
C VAL A 81 -3.74 -14.12 -6.69
N HIS A 82 -2.62 -14.84 -6.84
CA HIS A 82 -2.52 -16.17 -7.45
C HIS A 82 -2.17 -17.24 -6.42
N HIS A 83 -2.12 -18.49 -6.89
CA HIS A 83 -1.88 -19.82 -6.28
C HIS A 83 -0.95 -19.97 -5.06
N ARG A 84 -0.29 -18.91 -4.59
CA ARG A 84 0.63 -18.90 -3.45
C ARG A 84 0.03 -18.34 -2.17
N VAL A 85 -1.18 -17.78 -2.20
CA VAL A 85 -2.05 -17.78 -1.01
C VAL A 85 -2.77 -19.12 -1.05
N PRO A 86 -2.42 -20.08 -0.17
CA PRO A 86 -2.92 -21.45 -0.29
C PRO A 86 -4.45 -21.49 -0.36
N SER A 87 -4.98 -22.33 -1.25
CA SER A 87 -6.42 -22.61 -1.37
C SER A 87 -7.31 -21.43 -1.81
N ILE A 88 -6.73 -20.33 -2.30
CA ILE A 88 -7.49 -19.20 -2.83
C ILE A 88 -7.62 -19.31 -4.36
N THR A 89 -8.85 -19.18 -4.85
CA THR A 89 -9.16 -19.08 -6.28
C THR A 89 -8.51 -17.83 -6.88
N ALA A 90 -7.86 -17.93 -8.04
CA ALA A 90 -7.28 -16.78 -8.70
C ALA A 90 -8.36 -15.74 -9.05
N ARG A 91 -8.08 -14.44 -8.87
CA ARG A 91 -9.03 -13.35 -9.13
C ARG A 91 -9.70 -13.43 -10.51
N SER A 92 -8.95 -13.85 -11.53
CA SER A 92 -9.45 -13.96 -12.91
C SER A 92 -10.53 -15.04 -13.10
N ALA A 93 -10.64 -15.97 -12.16
CA ALA A 93 -11.63 -17.04 -12.16
C ALA A 93 -12.85 -16.73 -11.26
N VAL A 94 -12.87 -15.58 -10.60
CA VAL A 94 -13.95 -15.17 -9.68
C VAL A 94 -14.92 -14.24 -10.40
N ALA A 95 -16.21 -14.55 -10.33
CA ALA A 95 -17.25 -13.70 -10.91
C ALA A 95 -17.42 -12.39 -10.13
N GLU A 96 -17.85 -11.33 -10.79
CA GLU A 96 -17.95 -9.98 -10.20
C GLU A 96 -18.81 -9.94 -8.92
N HIS A 97 -19.90 -10.71 -8.89
CA HIS A 97 -20.79 -10.78 -7.73
C HIS A 97 -20.20 -11.56 -6.54
N GLU A 98 -19.10 -12.29 -6.72
CA GLU A 98 -18.43 -13.07 -5.68
C GLU A 98 -17.18 -12.36 -5.11
N LEU A 99 -16.84 -11.18 -5.62
CA LEU A 99 -15.60 -10.49 -5.26
C LEU A 99 -15.49 -10.11 -3.80
N ALA A 100 -16.59 -9.72 -3.17
CA ALA A 100 -16.60 -9.41 -1.75
C ALA A 100 -16.20 -10.64 -0.92
N ARG A 101 -16.85 -11.79 -1.18
CA ARG A 101 -16.53 -13.05 -0.51
C ARG A 101 -15.09 -13.48 -0.76
N TRP A 102 -14.61 -13.35 -2.00
CA TRP A 102 -13.24 -13.65 -2.34
C TRP A 102 -12.24 -12.74 -1.61
N ALA A 103 -12.51 -11.44 -1.51
CA ALA A 103 -11.66 -10.50 -0.79
C ALA A 103 -11.60 -10.83 0.71
N ASP A 104 -12.71 -11.28 1.30
CA ASP A 104 -12.76 -11.75 2.69
C ASP A 104 -11.93 -13.02 2.89
N GLU A 105 -12.04 -13.99 1.98
CA GLU A 105 -11.25 -15.23 2.00
C GLU A 105 -9.74 -14.93 1.90
N VAL A 106 -9.34 -14.06 0.97
CA VAL A 106 -7.95 -13.62 0.84
C VAL A 106 -7.48 -12.90 2.10
N THR A 107 -8.30 -11.98 2.64
CA THR A 107 -7.97 -11.23 3.87
C THR A 107 -7.77 -12.19 5.05
N ALA A 108 -8.65 -13.17 5.22
CA ALA A 108 -8.54 -14.19 6.25
C ALA A 108 -7.27 -15.02 6.09
N ALA A 109 -6.95 -15.44 4.86
CA ALA A 109 -5.75 -16.21 4.56
C ALA A 109 -4.47 -15.41 4.85
N ILE A 110 -4.41 -14.13 4.45
CA ILE A 110 -3.26 -13.25 4.73
C ILE A 110 -3.12 -13.01 6.23
N ARG A 111 -4.23 -12.74 6.94
CA ARG A 111 -4.23 -12.57 8.40
C ARG A 111 -3.80 -13.82 9.15
N SER A 112 -4.10 -15.01 8.62
CA SER A 112 -3.68 -16.27 9.22
C SER A 112 -2.15 -16.42 9.27
N GLY A 113 -1.44 -15.77 8.35
CA GLY A 113 0.02 -15.75 8.28
C GLY A 113 0.71 -14.91 9.36
N ALA A 114 -0.02 -14.04 10.06
CA ALA A 114 0.50 -13.27 11.19
C ALA A 114 0.31 -14.03 12.53
N PRO A 115 1.20 -13.82 13.52
CA PRO A 115 1.03 -14.30 14.89
C PRO A 115 -0.35 -13.93 15.44
N SER A 116 -0.96 -14.81 16.24
CA SER A 116 -2.36 -14.66 16.67
C SER A 116 -2.63 -13.37 17.44
N ASP A 117 -1.68 -12.95 18.28
CA ASP A 117 -1.69 -11.71 19.06
C ASP A 117 -1.45 -10.45 18.21
N ALA A 118 -0.91 -10.61 17.00
CA ALA A 118 -0.63 -9.52 16.07
C ALA A 118 -1.73 -9.29 15.01
N ARG A 119 -2.68 -10.23 14.84
CA ARG A 119 -3.70 -10.17 13.77
C ARG A 119 -4.60 -8.93 13.81
N THR A 120 -4.83 -8.38 15.01
CA THR A 120 -5.62 -7.15 15.19
C THR A 120 -4.88 -5.89 14.77
N ARG A 121 -3.54 -5.98 14.65
CA ARG A 121 -2.65 -4.92 14.16
C ARG A 121 -2.33 -5.06 12.67
N LEU A 122 -3.10 -5.87 11.93
CA LEU A 122 -2.91 -6.11 10.50
C LEU A 122 -4.16 -5.72 9.71
N ASP A 123 -3.99 -4.76 8.81
CA ASP A 123 -4.97 -4.48 7.74
C ASP A 123 -4.47 -4.99 6.40
N VAL A 124 -5.42 -5.42 5.57
CA VAL A 124 -5.17 -5.88 4.19
C VAL A 124 -5.89 -4.92 3.27
N CYS A 125 -5.15 -4.27 2.38
CA CYS A 125 -5.69 -3.35 1.39
C CYS A 125 -5.43 -3.90 -0.01
N PHE A 126 -6.49 -3.93 -0.82
CA PHE A 126 -6.41 -4.34 -2.22
C PHE A 126 -6.34 -3.13 -3.12
N LEU A 127 -5.41 -3.13 -4.08
CA LEU A 127 -5.39 -2.14 -5.16
C LEU A 127 -6.22 -2.65 -6.34
N ASP A 128 -7.41 -2.09 -6.48
CA ASP A 128 -8.27 -2.36 -7.65
C ASP A 128 -7.55 -1.96 -8.93
N ARG A 129 -7.49 -2.90 -9.87
CA ARG A 129 -6.73 -2.78 -11.12
C ARG A 129 -5.30 -2.29 -10.92
N ASN A 130 -4.61 -2.84 -9.91
CA ASN A 130 -3.16 -2.77 -9.65
C ASN A 130 -2.53 -1.36 -9.60
N LEU A 131 -1.21 -1.31 -9.48
CA LEU A 131 -0.44 -0.06 -9.49
C LEU A 131 -0.50 0.68 -10.83
N GLU A 132 -0.83 0.01 -11.93
CA GLU A 132 -0.92 0.63 -13.25
C GLU A 132 -2.06 1.64 -13.32
N THR A 133 -3.15 1.45 -12.56
CA THR A 133 -4.20 2.47 -12.44
C THR A 133 -3.68 3.75 -11.77
N LEU A 134 -2.93 3.60 -10.67
CA LEU A 134 -2.28 4.72 -10.02
C LEU A 134 -1.32 5.46 -10.98
N ILE A 135 -0.49 4.71 -11.71
CA ILE A 135 0.46 5.25 -12.68
C ILE A 135 -0.27 5.99 -13.81
N ALA A 136 -1.35 5.42 -14.32
CA ALA A 136 -2.16 6.03 -15.38
C ALA A 136 -2.81 7.35 -14.94
N LEU A 137 -3.27 7.42 -13.69
CA LEU A 137 -3.84 8.66 -13.12
C LEU A 137 -2.76 9.70 -12.83
N ALA A 138 -1.69 9.32 -12.13
CA ALA A 138 -0.59 10.18 -11.75
C ALA A 138 0.24 10.67 -12.95
N GLY A 139 0.26 9.90 -14.02
CA GLY A 139 1.06 10.16 -15.20
C GLY A 139 0.35 10.92 -16.32
N ARG A 140 -0.91 11.33 -16.15
CA ARG A 140 -1.65 12.05 -17.20
C ARG A 140 -0.86 13.30 -17.63
N GLY A 141 -0.54 13.38 -18.93
CA GLY A 141 0.25 14.47 -19.50
C GLY A 141 1.76 14.36 -19.30
N HIS A 142 2.27 13.32 -18.61
CA HIS A 142 3.71 13.12 -18.43
C HIS A 142 4.33 12.31 -19.59
N PRO A 143 5.48 12.74 -20.13
CA PRO A 143 6.15 12.05 -21.24
C PRO A 143 6.65 10.64 -20.87
N GLN A 144 6.85 10.38 -19.57
CA GLN A 144 7.35 9.09 -19.06
C GLN A 144 6.22 8.07 -18.81
N LEU A 145 4.94 8.45 -18.99
CA LEU A 145 3.81 7.57 -18.70
C LEU A 145 3.88 6.25 -19.47
N LYS A 146 4.18 6.30 -20.77
CA LYS A 146 4.27 5.10 -21.61
C LYS A 146 5.35 4.12 -21.11
N GLN A 147 6.50 4.65 -20.65
CA GLN A 147 7.58 3.84 -20.10
C GLN A 147 7.17 3.23 -18.76
N ALA A 148 6.57 4.03 -17.87
CA ALA A 148 6.11 3.58 -16.56
C ALA A 148 5.06 2.46 -16.67
N LEU A 149 4.08 2.59 -17.57
CA LEU A 149 3.11 1.53 -17.87
C LEU A 149 3.73 0.33 -18.59
N GLY A 150 4.84 0.53 -19.31
CA GLY A 150 5.66 -0.52 -19.92
C GLY A 150 6.51 -1.32 -18.94
N LYS A 151 6.20 -1.26 -17.62
CA LYS A 151 6.91 -1.95 -16.53
C LYS A 151 8.35 -1.46 -16.31
N ASP A 152 8.70 -0.25 -16.76
CA ASP A 152 9.92 0.42 -16.33
C ASP A 152 9.72 0.97 -14.92
N LEU A 153 10.26 0.23 -13.94
CA LEU A 153 10.14 0.56 -12.52
C LEU A 153 10.83 1.90 -12.18
N LEU A 154 11.90 2.28 -12.89
CA LEU A 154 12.58 3.56 -12.67
C LEU A 154 11.73 4.72 -13.18
N ALA A 155 11.11 4.56 -14.36
CA ALA A 155 10.19 5.54 -14.90
C ALA A 155 8.95 5.69 -14.00
N ARG A 156 8.38 4.56 -13.52
CA ARG A 156 7.31 4.55 -12.53
C ARG A 156 7.69 5.34 -11.28
N ASP A 157 8.82 4.99 -10.65
CA ASP A 157 9.19 5.60 -9.37
C ASP A 157 9.43 7.10 -9.54
N LYS A 158 10.11 7.53 -10.61
CA LYS A 158 10.29 8.96 -10.96
C LYS A 158 8.97 9.68 -11.16
N LEU A 159 8.03 9.07 -11.87
CA LEU A 159 6.71 9.63 -12.15
C LEU A 159 5.94 9.83 -10.85
N LEU A 160 5.87 8.80 -9.99
CA LEU A 160 5.15 8.87 -8.73
C LEU A 160 5.81 9.83 -7.72
N TYR A 161 7.15 9.99 -7.75
CA TYR A 161 7.82 11.03 -6.97
C TYR A 161 7.42 12.44 -7.38
N ARG A 162 7.32 12.68 -8.70
CA ARG A 162 6.89 13.98 -9.22
C ARG A 162 5.44 14.23 -8.85
N ALA A 163 4.58 13.23 -9.00
CA ALA A 163 3.18 13.31 -8.61
C ALA A 163 3.02 13.60 -7.10
N ALA A 164 3.87 13.01 -6.26
CA ALA A 164 3.86 13.24 -4.80
C ALA A 164 4.27 14.67 -4.40
N ALA A 165 4.91 15.41 -5.30
CA ALA A 165 5.33 16.79 -5.07
C ALA A 165 4.25 17.82 -5.47
N ASP A 166 3.23 17.40 -6.21
CA ASP A 166 2.06 18.21 -6.56
C ASP A 166 1.09 18.27 -5.38
N ASP A 167 0.57 19.46 -5.08
CA ASP A 167 -0.27 19.69 -3.90
C ASP A 167 -1.75 19.32 -4.12
N ALA A 168 -2.20 19.24 -5.38
CA ALA A 168 -3.59 18.93 -5.74
C ALA A 168 -3.77 17.47 -6.18
N LEU A 169 -2.76 16.90 -6.84
CA LEU A 169 -2.84 15.57 -7.44
C LEU A 169 -3.13 14.42 -6.44
N PRO A 170 -2.58 14.40 -5.20
CA PRO A 170 -2.89 13.33 -4.27
C PRO A 170 -4.38 13.28 -3.89
N ALA A 171 -5.02 14.43 -3.68
CA ALA A 171 -6.47 14.50 -3.44
C ALA A 171 -7.28 14.07 -4.66
N GLN A 172 -6.89 14.49 -5.87
CA GLN A 172 -7.56 14.09 -7.11
C GLN A 172 -7.48 12.57 -7.35
N ILE A 173 -6.32 11.96 -7.07
CA ILE A 173 -6.13 10.53 -7.23
C ILE A 173 -6.91 9.74 -6.19
N CYS A 174 -6.92 10.17 -4.93
CA CYS A 174 -7.79 9.57 -3.92
C CYS A 174 -9.26 9.60 -4.35
N ALA A 175 -9.75 10.71 -4.90
CA ALA A 175 -11.12 10.77 -5.42
C ALA A 175 -11.38 9.86 -6.64
N ALA A 176 -10.37 9.66 -7.49
CA ALA A 176 -10.48 8.87 -8.72
C ALA A 176 -10.21 7.36 -8.53
N MET A 177 -9.55 6.96 -7.44
CA MET A 177 -9.14 5.58 -7.15
C MET A 177 -9.54 5.19 -5.71
N PRO A 178 -10.78 4.72 -5.50
CA PRO A 178 -11.29 4.41 -4.16
C PRO A 178 -10.45 3.37 -3.38
N SER A 179 -9.85 2.41 -4.07
CA SER A 179 -8.95 1.41 -3.45
C SER A 179 -7.68 2.05 -2.87
N TRP A 180 -7.12 3.04 -3.56
CA TRP A 180 -6.01 3.84 -3.06
C TRP A 180 -6.44 4.74 -1.91
N ASP A 181 -7.62 5.37 -2.04
CA ASP A 181 -8.15 6.21 -0.97
C ASP A 181 -8.35 5.44 0.33
N HIS A 182 -8.85 4.21 0.24
CA HIS A 182 -9.00 3.31 1.37
C HIS A 182 -7.64 3.01 2.03
N LEU A 183 -6.61 2.69 1.24
CA LEU A 183 -5.24 2.51 1.76
C LEU A 183 -4.75 3.76 2.50
N VAL A 184 -4.93 4.95 1.91
CA VAL A 184 -4.55 6.23 2.53
C VAL A 184 -5.32 6.46 3.83
N ALA A 185 -6.63 6.19 3.84
CA ALA A 185 -7.50 6.37 5.01
C ALA A 185 -7.08 5.43 6.15
N THR A 186 -6.81 4.15 5.84
CA THR A 186 -6.33 3.15 6.79
C THR A 186 -5.00 3.57 7.41
N ALA A 187 -4.01 3.96 6.60
CA ALA A 187 -2.73 4.43 7.12
C ALA A 187 -2.88 5.71 7.98
N ALA A 188 -3.69 6.68 7.53
CA ALA A 188 -3.94 7.91 8.26
C ALA A 188 -4.63 7.67 9.61
N LEU A 189 -5.63 6.78 9.66
CA LEU A 189 -6.35 6.43 10.88
C LEU A 189 -5.40 5.93 11.98
N HIS A 190 -4.51 5.00 11.64
CA HIS A 190 -3.56 4.42 12.60
C HIS A 190 -2.47 5.38 13.03
N LEU A 191 -2.13 6.36 12.18
CA LEU A 191 -1.25 7.47 12.56
C LEU A 191 -1.94 8.52 13.44
N ALA A 192 -3.26 8.71 13.29
CA ALA A 192 -4.03 9.73 14.01
C ALA A 192 -4.38 9.33 15.44
N ARG A 193 -4.64 8.04 15.70
CA ARG A 193 -5.07 7.48 17.01
C ARG A 193 -4.13 7.73 18.21
N HIS A 194 -3.00 8.42 18.02
CA HIS A 194 -2.07 8.77 19.10
C HIS A 194 -1.70 10.26 19.14
N ARG A 195 -2.51 11.13 18.50
CA ARG A 195 -2.39 12.59 18.68
C ARG A 195 -3.08 13.11 19.95
N GLU A 196 -3.84 12.28 20.66
CA GLU A 196 -4.35 12.66 21.98
C GLU A 196 -3.24 12.50 23.03
N PRO A 197 -2.76 13.59 23.65
CA PRO A 197 -1.99 13.45 24.87
C PRO A 197 -2.92 12.84 25.93
N ALA A 198 -2.40 11.88 26.70
CA ALA A 198 -3.04 11.49 27.96
C ALA A 198 -3.16 12.76 28.82
N SER A 199 -4.37 13.29 28.90
CA SER A 199 -4.78 14.35 29.83
C SER A 199 -5.02 13.76 31.21
#